data_AF-K1TYM7-F1
#
_entry.id   AF-K1TYM7-F1
#
_cell.length_a   1.000
_cell.length_b   1.000
_cell.length_c   1.000
_cell.angle_alpha   90.00
_cell.angle_beta   90.00
_cell.angle_gamma   90.00
#
_symmetry.space_group_name_H-M   'P 1'
#
loop_
_entity.id
_entity.type
_entity.pdbx_description
1 polymer ?
#
loop_
_entity_poly.entity_id
_entity_poly.type
_entity_poly.pdbx_seq_one_letter_code
_entity_poly.pdbx_strand_id
1 'polypeptide(L)'
;AAASTWSYYCLNPSSDRVNKAKANIKVYSHYELIQNGKTILRFDEDTTTLAANFMNRWALIPSCEGRLAACYNNSISRNHYLGKDADSIFKEKVDSLDSLYRDSKWKVGELNYYIHSHSVLDAGYNSICAYTQHELELRDSAKKLIDSLKHVQKKGHFKLKRSISYQAYYRDENGKWKSQACKLIKAMNGETAQGSHTFQLSSETTPEGVKAISPQLAVSLATAHGVTLRRSIDYTLLPDSLGYYRGTTDSIYQPNGHGCWQGYDGTYYEGY
;
A
#
# COMPACT_ATOMS: atom_id res chain seq x y z
N ALA A 1 37.87 -25.81 -13.76
CA ALA A 1 38.19 -24.78 -12.76
C ALA A 1 37.17 -23.63 -12.71
N ALA A 2 36.68 -23.09 -13.85
CA ALA A 2 35.73 -21.97 -13.81
C ALA A 2 34.35 -22.33 -13.19
N ALA A 3 33.74 -23.46 -13.55
CA ALA A 3 32.41 -23.85 -13.08
C ALA A 3 32.30 -24.05 -11.55
N SER A 4 33.36 -24.58 -10.92
CA SER A 4 33.44 -24.73 -9.46
C SER A 4 33.49 -23.38 -8.74
N THR A 5 34.21 -22.40 -9.32
CA THR A 5 34.28 -21.03 -8.81
C THR A 5 32.92 -20.34 -8.93
N TRP A 6 32.26 -20.40 -10.09
CA TRP A 6 30.91 -19.82 -10.29
C TRP A 6 29.86 -20.40 -9.34
N SER A 7 29.91 -21.71 -9.11
CA SER A 7 29.00 -22.41 -8.19
C SER A 7 29.19 -21.92 -6.75
N TYR A 8 30.43 -21.81 -6.29
CA TYR A 8 30.76 -21.27 -4.96
C TYR A 8 30.31 -19.80 -4.81
N TYR A 9 30.56 -18.96 -5.82
CA TYR A 9 30.14 -17.55 -5.83
C TYR A 9 28.63 -17.35 -5.79
N CYS A 10 27.84 -18.26 -6.38
CA CYS A 10 26.38 -18.18 -6.35
C CYS A 10 25.77 -18.67 -5.02
N LEU A 11 26.46 -19.57 -4.33
CA LEU A 11 26.04 -20.10 -3.02
C LEU A 11 26.43 -19.16 -1.86
N ASN A 12 27.55 -18.44 -1.98
CA ASN A 12 28.06 -17.53 -0.95
C ASN A 12 28.23 -16.09 -1.49
N PRO A 13 27.15 -15.32 -1.67
CA PRO A 13 27.25 -13.95 -2.15
C PRO A 13 27.79 -13.00 -1.08
N SER A 14 28.62 -12.04 -1.50
CA SER A 14 29.10 -10.96 -0.64
C SER A 14 27.99 -9.96 -0.29
N SER A 15 28.19 -9.18 0.77
CA SER A 15 27.27 -8.10 1.17
C SER A 15 27.02 -7.08 0.05
N ASP A 16 28.06 -6.72 -0.73
CA ASP A 16 27.92 -5.85 -1.93
C ASP A 16 26.92 -6.44 -2.93
N ARG A 17 27.04 -7.74 -3.21
CA ARG A 17 26.17 -8.44 -4.16
C ARG A 17 24.74 -8.51 -3.64
N VAL A 18 24.55 -8.82 -2.36
CA VAL A 18 23.22 -8.80 -1.74
C VAL A 18 22.59 -7.41 -1.84
N ASN A 19 23.35 -6.35 -1.56
CA ASN A 19 22.84 -4.98 -1.66
C ASN A 19 22.50 -4.58 -3.10
N LYS A 20 23.29 -5.01 -4.09
CA LYS A 20 23.02 -4.79 -5.53
C LYS A 20 21.88 -5.66 -6.07
N ALA A 21 21.48 -6.71 -5.36
CA ALA A 21 20.32 -7.51 -5.70
C ALA A 21 19.00 -6.89 -5.23
N LYS A 22 19.03 -5.96 -4.25
CA LYS A 22 17.83 -5.41 -3.64
C LYS A 22 17.01 -4.58 -4.62
N ALA A 23 15.71 -4.76 -4.55
CA ALA A 23 14.70 -4.02 -5.29
C ALA A 23 13.45 -3.84 -4.43
N ASN A 24 12.59 -2.92 -4.84
CA ASN A 24 11.25 -2.76 -4.29
C ASN A 24 10.25 -2.88 -5.43
N ILE A 25 9.15 -3.60 -5.21
CA ILE A 25 8.06 -3.66 -6.17
C ILE A 25 6.90 -2.86 -5.61
N LYS A 26 6.52 -1.78 -6.29
CA LYS A 26 5.27 -1.08 -6.02
C LYS A 26 4.15 -1.78 -6.77
N VAL A 27 3.10 -2.12 -6.04
CA VAL A 27 1.89 -2.74 -6.56
C VAL A 27 0.78 -1.72 -6.45
N TYR A 28 0.32 -1.27 -7.61
CA TYR A 28 -0.81 -0.36 -7.71
C TYR A 28 -2.05 -1.20 -7.99
N SER A 29 -3.04 -1.09 -7.11
CA SER A 29 -4.33 -1.75 -7.31
C SER A 29 -5.45 -0.73 -7.21
N HIS A 30 -6.43 -0.87 -8.09
CA HIS A 30 -7.63 -0.05 -8.08
C HIS A 30 -8.80 -0.84 -8.64
N TYR A 31 -10.01 -0.37 -8.35
CA TYR A 31 -11.24 -0.92 -8.90
C TYR A 31 -11.83 0.06 -9.92
N GLU A 32 -12.37 -0.51 -11.00
CA GLU A 32 -13.03 0.19 -12.08
C GLU A 32 -14.47 -0.31 -12.19
N LEU A 33 -15.44 0.60 -12.09
CA LEU A 33 -16.82 0.33 -12.47
C LEU A 33 -16.97 0.66 -13.95
N ILE A 34 -17.34 -0.34 -14.72
CA ILE A 34 -17.48 -0.28 -16.18
C ILE A 34 -18.95 -0.42 -16.53
N GLN A 35 -19.45 0.46 -17.38
CA GLN A 35 -20.78 0.38 -17.95
C GLN A 35 -20.66 0.53 -19.47
N ASN A 36 -21.31 -0.37 -20.24
CA ASN A 36 -21.29 -0.34 -21.70
C ASN A 36 -19.88 -0.23 -22.33
N GLY A 37 -18.87 -0.86 -21.70
CA GLY A 37 -17.48 -0.85 -22.16
C GLY A 37 -16.67 0.39 -21.80
N LYS A 38 -17.26 1.39 -21.13
CA LYS A 38 -16.59 2.60 -20.67
C LYS A 38 -16.39 2.58 -19.15
N THR A 39 -15.20 2.94 -18.68
CA THR A 39 -14.93 3.15 -17.25
C THR A 39 -15.66 4.40 -16.77
N ILE A 40 -16.49 4.22 -15.75
CA ILE A 40 -17.33 5.27 -15.15
C ILE A 40 -16.68 5.84 -13.90
N LEU A 41 -16.20 4.96 -13.02
CA LEU A 41 -15.62 5.35 -11.74
C LEU A 41 -14.41 4.47 -11.46
N ARG A 42 -13.31 5.11 -11.04
CA ARG A 42 -12.13 4.47 -10.47
C ARG A 42 -12.07 4.80 -8.98
N PHE A 43 -11.86 3.81 -8.14
CA PHE A 43 -11.89 3.97 -6.69
C PHE A 43 -11.03 2.94 -5.97
N ASP A 44 -10.83 3.16 -4.66
CA ASP A 44 -10.00 2.37 -3.76
C ASP A 44 -8.61 2.11 -4.35
N GLU A 45 -7.92 3.20 -4.66
CA GLU A 45 -6.54 3.16 -5.11
C GLU A 45 -5.63 2.84 -3.92
N ASP A 46 -5.02 1.66 -3.97
CA ASP A 46 -4.06 1.22 -2.97
C ASP A 46 -2.69 1.01 -3.63
N THR A 47 -1.65 1.47 -2.93
CA THR A 47 -0.26 1.30 -3.33
C THR A 47 0.47 0.55 -2.23
N THR A 48 0.81 -0.70 -2.50
CA THR A 48 1.59 -1.51 -1.56
C THR A 48 3.01 -1.68 -2.07
N THR A 49 3.99 -1.64 -1.18
CA THR A 49 5.40 -1.84 -1.54
C THR A 49 5.86 -3.19 -1.00
N LEU A 50 6.43 -4.01 -1.89
CA LEU A 50 7.03 -5.30 -1.56
C LEU A 50 8.54 -5.19 -1.59
N ALA A 51 9.19 -5.75 -0.58
CA ALA A 51 10.63 -6.01 -0.64
C ALA A 51 10.87 -7.12 -1.67
N ALA A 52 11.84 -6.89 -2.57
CA ALA A 52 12.20 -7.83 -3.61
C ALA A 52 13.71 -7.95 -3.77
N ASN A 53 14.16 -9.08 -4.32
CA ASN A 53 15.56 -9.28 -4.68
C ASN A 53 15.65 -9.91 -6.07
N PHE A 54 16.60 -9.44 -6.89
CA PHE A 54 16.92 -10.04 -8.17
C PHE A 54 17.51 -11.43 -7.98
N MET A 55 17.02 -12.39 -8.74
CA MET A 55 17.43 -13.79 -8.64
C MET A 55 17.77 -14.39 -9.99
N ASN A 56 18.73 -15.31 -9.98
CA ASN A 56 19.01 -16.14 -11.14
C ASN A 56 17.86 -17.13 -11.39
N ARG A 57 17.64 -17.53 -12.64
CA ARG A 57 16.73 -18.62 -12.98
C ARG A 57 17.20 -19.96 -12.40
N TRP A 58 18.51 -20.19 -12.42
CA TRP A 58 19.14 -21.39 -11.86
C TRP A 58 20.11 -21.02 -10.73
N ALA A 59 20.17 -21.84 -9.68
CA ALA A 59 20.94 -21.52 -8.48
C ALA A 59 22.45 -21.33 -8.72
N LEU A 60 23.01 -22.03 -9.72
CA LEU A 60 24.45 -22.09 -9.98
C LEU A 60 24.88 -21.37 -11.28
N ILE A 61 23.93 -20.79 -12.02
CA ILE A 61 24.20 -20.15 -13.32
C ILE A 61 23.72 -18.69 -13.25
N PRO A 62 24.57 -17.69 -13.60
CA PRO A 62 24.16 -16.29 -13.67
C PRO A 62 23.16 -16.09 -14.82
N SER A 63 21.88 -16.16 -14.48
CA SER A 63 20.76 -16.31 -15.43
C SER A 63 19.54 -15.52 -14.93
N CYS A 64 19.76 -14.30 -14.47
CA CYS A 64 18.70 -13.48 -13.88
C CYS A 64 17.57 -13.18 -14.86
N GLU A 65 17.89 -12.79 -16.10
CA GLU A 65 16.90 -12.43 -17.12
C GLU A 65 15.90 -11.38 -16.61
N GLY A 66 16.24 -10.58 -15.59
CA GLY A 66 15.31 -9.62 -14.96
C GLY A 66 14.28 -10.24 -14.00
N ARG A 67 14.55 -11.42 -13.45
CA ARG A 67 13.68 -12.09 -12.47
C ARG A 67 13.88 -11.54 -11.06
N LEU A 68 12.78 -11.40 -10.34
CA LEU A 68 12.75 -10.93 -8.96
C LEU A 68 11.94 -11.88 -8.08
N ALA A 69 12.44 -12.16 -6.87
CA ALA A 69 11.66 -12.77 -5.80
C ALA A 69 11.17 -11.68 -4.86
N ALA A 70 9.88 -11.72 -4.51
CA ALA A 70 9.28 -10.83 -3.52
C ALA A 70 8.52 -11.63 -2.47
N CYS A 71 8.33 -11.05 -1.28
CA CYS A 71 7.50 -11.65 -0.25
C CYS A 71 6.02 -11.64 -0.65
N TYR A 72 5.26 -12.65 -0.20
CA TYR A 72 3.81 -12.62 -0.27
C TYR A 72 3.24 -11.53 0.63
N ASN A 73 2.33 -10.72 0.10
CA ASN A 73 1.51 -9.82 0.89
C ASN A 73 0.04 -10.12 0.64
N ASN A 74 -0.66 -10.52 1.71
CA ASN A 74 -2.07 -10.90 1.66
C ASN A 74 -2.99 -9.72 1.30
N SER A 75 -2.55 -8.47 1.48
CA SER A 75 -3.35 -7.30 1.06
C SER A 75 -3.50 -7.24 -0.46
N ILE A 76 -2.53 -7.75 -1.22
CA ILE A 76 -2.57 -7.77 -2.69
C ILE A 76 -3.55 -8.82 -3.21
N SER A 77 -3.70 -9.96 -2.52
CA SER A 77 -4.62 -11.02 -2.95
C SER A 77 -6.06 -10.81 -2.47
N ARG A 78 -6.27 -10.05 -1.39
CA ARG A 78 -7.60 -9.82 -0.82
C ARG A 78 -8.46 -8.95 -1.76
N ASN A 79 -9.44 -9.58 -2.39
CA ASN A 79 -10.47 -8.86 -3.13
C ASN A 79 -11.58 -8.44 -2.15
N HIS A 80 -11.62 -7.15 -1.81
CA HIS A 80 -12.59 -6.58 -0.86
C HIS A 80 -14.04 -6.66 -1.34
N TYR A 81 -14.23 -6.80 -2.65
CA TYR A 81 -15.54 -6.80 -3.31
C TYR A 81 -15.90 -8.15 -3.92
N LEU A 82 -15.19 -9.22 -3.54
CA LEU A 82 -15.50 -10.57 -4.01
C LEU A 82 -16.92 -10.96 -3.57
N GLY A 83 -17.77 -11.33 -4.53
CA GLY A 83 -19.15 -11.72 -4.27
C GLY A 83 -20.12 -10.57 -3.97
N LYS A 84 -19.65 -9.31 -3.99
CA LYS A 84 -20.53 -8.14 -3.92
C LYS A 84 -21.04 -7.77 -5.32
N ASP A 85 -22.29 -7.36 -5.38
CA ASP A 85 -22.89 -6.86 -6.60
C ASP A 85 -22.36 -5.47 -6.98
N ALA A 86 -22.09 -5.26 -8.26
CA ALA A 86 -21.50 -4.02 -8.77
C ALA A 86 -22.44 -2.82 -8.67
N ASP A 87 -23.75 -3.03 -8.81
CA ASP A 87 -24.74 -1.96 -8.69
C ASP A 87 -24.89 -1.52 -7.22
N SER A 88 -24.82 -2.47 -6.29
CA SER A 88 -24.76 -2.18 -4.85
C SER A 88 -23.52 -1.36 -4.47
N ILE A 89 -22.33 -1.73 -4.96
CA ILE A 89 -21.09 -0.97 -4.73
C ILE A 89 -21.18 0.44 -5.31
N PHE A 90 -21.72 0.58 -6.52
CA PHE A 90 -21.92 1.89 -7.13
C PHE A 90 -22.82 2.77 -6.26
N LYS A 91 -23.93 2.24 -5.76
CA LYS A 91 -24.84 2.96 -4.86
C LYS A 91 -24.14 3.38 -3.57
N GLU A 92 -23.41 2.47 -2.93
CA GLU A 92 -22.63 2.75 -1.72
C GLU A 92 -21.63 3.90 -1.93
N LYS A 93 -20.92 3.91 -3.07
CA LYS A 93 -19.96 4.99 -3.40
C LYS A 93 -20.65 6.32 -3.70
N VAL A 94 -21.82 6.31 -4.34
CA VAL A 94 -22.63 7.51 -4.56
C VAL A 94 -23.14 8.09 -3.23
N ASP A 95 -23.66 7.24 -2.35
CA ASP A 95 -24.17 7.63 -1.02
C ASP A 95 -23.03 8.17 -0.13
N SER A 96 -21.84 7.57 -0.20
CA SER A 96 -20.63 8.06 0.47
C SER A 96 -20.20 9.44 -0.06
N LEU A 97 -20.20 9.64 -1.38
CA LEU A 97 -19.89 10.95 -1.98
C LEU A 97 -20.92 12.02 -1.58
N ASP A 98 -22.22 11.68 -1.56
CA ASP A 98 -23.27 12.59 -1.12
C ASP A 98 -23.11 12.99 0.35
N SER A 99 -22.72 12.03 1.20
CA SER A 99 -22.42 12.29 2.61
C SER A 99 -21.23 13.23 2.77
N LEU A 100 -20.13 13.01 2.02
CA LEU A 100 -18.96 13.89 2.01
C LEU A 100 -19.31 15.30 1.52
N TYR A 101 -20.13 15.41 0.47
CA TYR A 101 -20.60 16.69 -0.03
C TYR A 101 -21.40 17.45 1.03
N ARG A 102 -22.32 16.77 1.74
CA ARG A 102 -23.14 17.37 2.80
C ARG A 102 -22.30 17.85 3.98
N ASP A 103 -21.34 17.03 4.41
CA ASP A 103 -20.40 17.36 5.49
C ASP A 103 -19.53 18.58 5.13
N SER A 104 -18.88 18.55 3.97
CA SER A 104 -18.04 19.66 3.51
C SER A 104 -18.86 20.95 3.28
N LYS A 105 -20.09 20.84 2.74
CA LYS A 105 -21.01 21.98 2.63
C LYS A 105 -21.34 22.59 3.99
N TRP A 106 -21.55 21.77 5.01
CA TRP A 106 -21.82 22.23 6.37
C TRP A 106 -20.58 22.92 6.97
N LYS A 107 -19.40 22.30 6.88
CA LYS A 107 -18.11 22.88 7.33
C LYS A 107 -17.83 24.23 6.69
N VAL A 108 -18.00 24.34 5.37
CA VAL A 108 -17.86 25.62 4.65
C VAL A 108 -18.84 26.67 5.18
N GLY A 109 -20.07 26.27 5.51
CA GLY A 109 -21.06 27.17 6.10
C GLY A 109 -20.61 27.71 7.46
N GLU A 110 -20.14 26.84 8.34
CA GLU A 110 -19.60 27.23 9.65
C GLU A 110 -18.35 28.09 9.53
N LEU A 111 -17.36 27.66 8.75
CA LEU A 111 -16.10 28.38 8.57
C LEU A 111 -16.32 29.77 8.00
N ASN A 112 -17.25 29.91 7.03
CA ASN A 112 -17.63 31.23 6.53
C ASN A 112 -18.24 32.09 7.65
N TYR A 113 -19.13 31.54 8.47
CA TYR A 113 -19.67 32.27 9.62
C TYR A 113 -18.54 32.78 10.54
N TYR A 114 -17.60 31.90 10.92
CA TYR A 114 -16.45 32.27 11.75
C TYR A 114 -15.59 33.37 11.12
N ILE A 115 -15.27 33.26 9.82
CA ILE A 115 -14.46 34.26 9.09
C ILE A 115 -15.15 35.62 9.06
N HIS A 116 -16.48 35.66 8.86
CA HIS A 116 -17.23 36.91 8.79
C HIS A 116 -17.44 37.55 10.17
N SER A 117 -17.68 36.74 11.22
CA SER A 117 -17.93 37.24 12.58
C SER A 117 -16.65 37.65 13.33
N HIS A 118 -15.49 37.04 13.02
CA HIS A 118 -14.22 37.29 13.69
C HIS A 118 -13.17 37.78 12.69
N SER A 119 -13.29 39.04 12.26
CA SER A 119 -12.32 39.72 11.38
C SER A 119 -11.04 40.15 12.12
N VAL A 120 -10.40 39.23 12.86
CA VAL A 120 -9.09 39.46 13.48
C VAL A 120 -8.03 38.87 12.56
N LEU A 121 -7.22 39.74 11.95
CA LEU A 121 -6.19 39.39 10.98
C LEU A 121 -4.93 38.91 11.72
N ASP A 122 -4.82 37.59 11.96
CA ASP A 122 -3.62 36.96 12.53
C ASP A 122 -3.16 35.72 11.71
N ALA A 123 -2.12 35.03 12.18
CA ALA A 123 -1.61 33.83 11.52
C ALA A 123 -2.59 32.64 11.55
N GLY A 124 -3.47 32.59 12.55
CA GLY A 124 -4.54 31.59 12.66
C GLY A 124 -5.63 31.82 11.61
N TYR A 125 -5.98 33.09 11.35
CA TYR A 125 -6.94 33.50 10.32
C TYR A 125 -6.54 32.99 8.92
N ASN A 126 -5.27 33.14 8.52
CA ASN A 126 -4.79 32.64 7.23
C ASN A 126 -4.91 31.11 7.10
N SER A 127 -4.68 30.38 8.21
CA SER A 127 -4.80 28.92 8.25
C SER A 127 -6.26 28.48 8.10
N ILE A 128 -7.19 29.20 8.75
CA ILE A 128 -8.64 28.97 8.65
C ILE A 128 -9.14 29.27 7.23
N CYS A 129 -8.70 30.36 6.62
CA CYS A 129 -9.03 30.70 5.23
C CYS A 129 -8.51 29.64 4.25
N ALA A 130 -7.27 29.19 4.41
CA ALA A 130 -6.70 28.13 3.59
C ALA A 130 -7.48 26.80 3.74
N TYR A 131 -7.85 26.43 4.98
CA TYR A 131 -8.68 25.26 5.23
C TYR A 131 -10.08 25.40 4.63
N THR A 132 -10.70 26.58 4.73
CA THR A 132 -12.00 26.87 4.12
C THR A 132 -11.95 26.74 2.60
N GLN A 133 -10.88 27.23 1.98
CA GLN A 133 -10.66 27.09 0.55
C GLN A 133 -10.50 25.62 0.14
N HIS A 134 -9.76 24.83 0.92
CA HIS A 134 -9.65 23.39 0.70
C HIS A 134 -11.00 22.68 0.80
N GLU A 135 -11.81 22.99 1.81
CA GLU A 135 -13.18 22.44 1.95
C GLU A 135 -14.09 22.86 0.80
N LEU A 136 -13.99 24.11 0.31
CA LEU A 136 -14.72 24.56 -0.87
C LEU A 136 -14.38 23.74 -2.12
N GLU A 137 -13.08 23.48 -2.35
CA GLU A 137 -12.60 22.67 -3.47
C GLU A 137 -13.06 21.21 -3.37
N LEU A 138 -13.04 20.63 -2.16
CA LEU A 138 -13.57 19.30 -1.90
C LEU A 138 -15.06 19.22 -2.20
N ARG A 139 -15.85 20.15 -1.68
CA ARG A 139 -17.30 20.25 -1.93
C ARG A 139 -17.61 20.32 -3.42
N ASP A 140 -16.93 21.20 -4.14
CA ASP A 140 -17.21 21.44 -5.56
C ASP A 140 -16.77 20.24 -6.43
N SER A 141 -15.68 19.59 -6.06
CA SER A 141 -15.22 18.35 -6.70
C SER A 141 -16.20 17.20 -6.45
N ALA A 142 -16.65 17.00 -5.21
CA ALA A 142 -17.63 15.98 -4.86
C ALA A 142 -18.96 16.20 -5.60
N LYS A 143 -19.45 17.45 -5.66
CA LYS A 143 -20.67 17.79 -6.38
C LYS A 143 -20.57 17.45 -7.88
N LYS A 144 -19.47 17.84 -8.54
CA LYS A 144 -19.23 17.52 -9.95
C LYS A 144 -19.23 16.01 -10.21
N LEU A 145 -18.62 15.23 -9.31
CA LEU A 145 -18.60 13.77 -9.40
C LEU A 145 -20.00 13.18 -9.23
N ILE A 146 -20.75 13.59 -8.21
CA ILE A 146 -22.13 13.14 -7.97
C ILE A 146 -23.01 13.45 -9.19
N ASP A 147 -22.95 14.67 -9.71
CA ASP A 147 -23.74 15.09 -10.87
C ASP A 147 -23.39 14.24 -12.10
N SER A 148 -22.11 13.94 -12.31
CA SER A 148 -21.66 13.04 -13.38
C SER A 148 -22.20 11.62 -13.19
N LEU A 149 -22.15 11.07 -11.97
CA LEU A 149 -22.56 9.70 -11.66
C LEU A 149 -24.09 9.51 -11.74
N LYS A 150 -24.90 10.50 -11.32
CA LYS A 150 -26.37 10.46 -11.40
C LYS A 150 -26.89 10.28 -12.84
N HIS A 151 -26.16 10.79 -13.83
CA HIS A 151 -26.54 10.64 -15.24
C HIS A 151 -26.25 9.23 -15.79
N VAL A 152 -25.30 8.51 -15.18
CA VAL A 152 -24.82 7.21 -15.66
C VAL A 152 -25.69 6.05 -15.16
N GLN A 153 -26.25 6.15 -13.95
CA GLN A 153 -27.06 5.10 -13.32
C GLN A 153 -28.27 4.64 -14.16
N LYS A 154 -28.77 5.48 -15.07
CA LYS A 154 -29.96 5.19 -15.88
C LYS A 154 -29.74 4.19 -17.02
N LYS A 155 -28.49 3.76 -17.29
CA LYS A 155 -28.10 3.07 -18.56
C LYS A 155 -27.54 1.64 -18.41
N GLY A 156 -28.12 0.82 -17.53
CA GLY A 156 -27.85 -0.63 -17.44
C GLY A 156 -26.89 -1.04 -16.31
N HIS A 157 -26.63 -2.34 -16.18
CA HIS A 157 -25.84 -2.92 -15.09
C HIS A 157 -24.35 -2.59 -15.15
N PHE A 158 -23.74 -2.38 -13.99
CA PHE A 158 -22.30 -2.17 -13.86
C PHE A 158 -21.53 -3.50 -13.86
N LYS A 159 -20.30 -3.46 -14.35
CA LYS A 159 -19.30 -4.52 -14.18
C LYS A 159 -18.17 -3.99 -13.33
N LEU A 160 -17.80 -4.73 -12.30
CA LEU A 160 -16.64 -4.42 -11.48
C LEU A 160 -15.41 -5.12 -12.06
N LYS A 161 -14.37 -4.35 -12.34
CA LYS A 161 -13.06 -4.86 -12.74
C LYS A 161 -12.01 -4.42 -11.72
N ARG A 162 -11.23 -5.37 -11.22
CA ARG A 162 -10.03 -5.08 -10.44
C ARG A 162 -8.83 -5.01 -11.37
N SER A 163 -8.09 -3.91 -11.33
CA SER A 163 -6.88 -3.71 -12.12
C SER A 163 -5.68 -3.66 -11.18
N ILE A 164 -4.66 -4.47 -11.45
CA ILE A 164 -3.41 -4.51 -10.67
C ILE A 164 -2.26 -4.32 -11.64
N SER A 165 -1.34 -3.41 -11.31
CA SER A 165 -0.12 -3.17 -12.07
C SER A 165 1.09 -3.14 -11.14
N TYR A 166 2.24 -3.57 -11.67
CA TYR A 166 3.46 -3.75 -10.89
C TYR A 166 4.61 -2.97 -11.50
N GLN A 167 5.36 -2.27 -10.66
CA GLN A 167 6.54 -1.51 -11.05
C GLN A 167 7.70 -1.83 -10.09
N ALA A 168 8.79 -2.34 -10.65
CA ALA A 168 10.02 -2.59 -9.92
C ALA A 168 10.88 -1.33 -9.86
N TYR A 169 11.48 -1.09 -8.70
CA TYR A 169 12.40 0.00 -8.41
C TYR A 169 13.70 -0.58 -7.89
N TYR A 170 14.82 -0.24 -8.51
CA TYR A 170 16.14 -0.76 -8.17
C TYR A 170 17.21 0.30 -8.38
N ARG A 171 18.40 0.07 -7.85
CA ARG A 171 19.56 0.94 -8.08
C ARG A 171 20.38 0.42 -9.25
N ASP A 172 20.72 1.33 -10.14
CA ASP A 172 21.64 1.11 -11.26
C ASP A 172 23.10 1.07 -10.78
N GLU A 173 24.05 0.80 -11.68
CA GLU A 173 25.50 0.77 -11.33
C GLU A 173 25.99 2.05 -10.65
N ASN A 174 25.47 3.20 -11.10
CA ASN A 174 25.76 4.53 -10.54
C ASN A 174 25.02 4.85 -9.23
N GLY A 175 24.29 3.88 -8.65
CA GLY A 175 23.49 4.05 -7.43
C GLY A 175 22.20 4.86 -7.61
N LYS A 176 21.89 5.31 -8.84
CA LYS A 176 20.65 6.03 -9.16
C LYS A 176 19.44 5.08 -9.18
N TRP A 177 18.30 5.55 -8.68
CA TRP A 177 17.05 4.81 -8.75
C TRP A 177 16.54 4.75 -10.19
N LYS A 178 16.31 3.53 -10.68
CA LYS A 178 15.58 3.24 -11.91
C LYS A 178 14.27 2.55 -11.58
N SER A 179 13.29 2.71 -12.45
CA SER A 179 12.01 2.06 -12.33
C SER A 179 11.60 1.41 -13.64
N GLN A 180 10.92 0.28 -13.58
CA GLN A 180 10.52 -0.46 -14.76
C GLN A 180 9.28 -1.31 -14.47
N ALA A 181 8.37 -1.39 -15.42
CA ALA A 181 7.18 -2.24 -15.29
C ALA A 181 7.57 -3.72 -15.20
N CYS A 182 6.88 -4.47 -14.36
CA CYS A 182 7.07 -5.91 -14.21
C CYS A 182 5.75 -6.67 -14.23
N LYS A 183 5.85 -7.98 -14.46
CA LYS A 183 4.71 -8.91 -14.50
C LYS A 183 4.91 -10.00 -13.47
N LEU A 184 3.82 -10.43 -12.84
CA LEU A 184 3.82 -11.60 -11.96
C LEU A 184 3.83 -12.88 -12.81
N ILE A 185 4.86 -13.70 -12.69
CA ILE A 185 4.96 -15.00 -13.40
C ILE A 185 4.40 -16.13 -12.57
N LYS A 186 4.76 -16.18 -11.28
CA LYS A 186 4.38 -17.29 -10.40
C LYS A 186 3.95 -16.76 -9.03
N ALA A 187 2.74 -17.15 -8.63
CA ALA A 187 2.31 -17.13 -7.25
C ALA A 187 2.57 -18.51 -6.66
N MET A 188 3.42 -18.61 -5.61
CA MET A 188 3.54 -19.86 -4.87
C MET A 188 2.44 -19.92 -3.82
N ASN A 189 1.51 -20.86 -4.00
CA ASN A 189 0.55 -21.24 -2.98
C ASN A 189 1.29 -21.96 -1.84
N GLY A 190 0.89 -21.66 -0.60
CA GLY A 190 1.65 -21.88 0.64
C GLY A 190 1.90 -23.32 1.09
N GLU A 191 2.04 -24.30 0.19
CA GLU A 191 2.32 -25.69 0.55
C GLU A 191 3.83 -25.98 0.74
N THR A 192 4.70 -25.15 0.18
CA THR A 192 6.15 -25.24 0.41
C THR A 192 6.61 -23.94 1.06
N ALA A 193 7.36 -24.06 2.16
CA ALA A 193 7.69 -22.99 3.08
C ALA A 193 7.98 -21.62 2.42
N GLN A 194 7.29 -20.58 2.93
CA GLN A 194 7.38 -19.16 2.61
C GLN A 194 6.83 -18.77 1.22
N GLY A 195 5.53 -18.46 1.18
CA GLY A 195 4.85 -17.87 0.03
C GLY A 195 5.63 -16.68 -0.54
N SER A 196 6.22 -16.88 -1.71
CA SER A 196 6.96 -15.86 -2.45
C SER A 196 6.37 -15.71 -3.84
N HIS A 197 6.35 -14.47 -4.32
CA HIS A 197 5.97 -14.14 -5.67
C HIS A 197 7.21 -13.96 -6.54
N THR A 198 7.17 -14.56 -7.73
CA THR A 198 8.19 -14.34 -8.76
C THR A 198 7.69 -13.34 -9.77
N PHE A 199 8.45 -12.25 -9.93
CA PHE A 199 8.20 -11.20 -10.91
C PHE A 199 9.25 -11.21 -12.01
N GLN A 200 8.87 -10.66 -13.15
CA GLN A 200 9.70 -10.53 -14.33
C GLN A 200 9.64 -9.10 -14.85
N LEU A 201 10.79 -8.48 -15.03
CA LEU A 201 10.88 -7.19 -15.70
C LEU A 201 10.38 -7.29 -17.14
N SER A 202 9.72 -6.24 -17.62
CA SER A 202 9.17 -6.21 -18.98
C SER A 202 10.25 -6.25 -20.08
N SER A 203 11.51 -5.90 -19.78
CA SER A 203 12.61 -6.05 -20.73
C SER A 203 13.18 -7.46 -20.83
N GLU A 204 12.87 -8.34 -19.87
CA GLU A 204 13.43 -9.70 -19.80
C GLU A 204 14.97 -9.74 -19.76
N THR A 205 15.57 -8.62 -19.36
CA THR A 205 17.02 -8.45 -19.28
C THR A 205 17.43 -8.09 -17.86
N THR A 206 18.62 -8.52 -17.47
CA THR A 206 19.23 -8.11 -16.20
C THR A 206 19.70 -6.67 -16.34
N PRO A 207 19.22 -5.73 -15.52
CA PRO A 207 19.70 -4.35 -15.57
C PRO A 207 21.19 -4.25 -15.23
N GLU A 208 21.88 -3.27 -15.81
CA GLU A 208 23.29 -2.99 -15.48
C GLU A 208 23.45 -2.63 -13.99
N GLY A 209 24.58 -3.01 -13.40
CA GLY A 209 24.85 -2.81 -11.97
C GLY A 209 24.13 -3.74 -11.00
N VAL A 210 23.08 -4.44 -11.45
CA VAL A 210 22.37 -5.44 -10.64
C VAL A 210 23.15 -6.74 -10.58
N LYS A 211 23.34 -7.28 -9.37
CA LYS A 211 23.97 -8.59 -9.16
C LYS A 211 22.98 -9.57 -8.56
N ALA A 212 22.35 -10.39 -9.41
CA ALA A 212 21.38 -11.38 -8.95
C ALA A 212 22.00 -12.44 -8.04
N ILE A 213 21.19 -12.96 -7.11
CA ILE A 213 21.58 -13.99 -6.14
C ILE A 213 20.83 -15.31 -6.41
N SER A 214 21.14 -16.36 -5.65
CA SER A 214 20.44 -17.64 -5.78
C SER A 214 18.95 -17.50 -5.43
N PRO A 215 18.04 -18.26 -6.08
CA PRO A 215 16.60 -18.18 -5.80
C PRO A 215 16.23 -18.32 -4.33
N GLN A 216 16.81 -19.31 -3.65
CA GLN A 216 16.51 -19.58 -2.24
C GLN A 216 16.92 -18.42 -1.33
N LEU A 217 18.09 -17.82 -1.57
CA LEU A 217 18.53 -16.66 -0.82
C LEU A 217 17.70 -15.41 -1.15
N ALA A 218 17.31 -15.22 -2.41
CA ALA A 218 16.47 -14.11 -2.81
C ALA A 218 15.12 -14.14 -2.10
N VAL A 219 14.51 -15.32 -2.03
CA VAL A 219 13.25 -15.57 -1.33
C VAL A 219 13.43 -15.36 0.18
N SER A 220 14.45 -15.95 0.80
CA SER A 220 14.64 -15.81 2.24
C SER A 220 14.89 -14.36 2.66
N LEU A 221 15.70 -13.62 1.88
CA LEU A 221 15.94 -12.20 2.11
C LEU A 221 14.69 -11.35 1.82
N ALA A 222 13.92 -11.66 0.79
CA ALA A 222 12.68 -10.93 0.51
C ALA A 222 11.66 -11.14 1.63
N THR A 223 11.55 -12.36 2.16
CA THR A 223 10.69 -12.66 3.31
C THR A 223 11.22 -11.99 4.57
N ALA A 224 12.50 -12.10 4.88
CA ALA A 224 13.10 -11.44 6.05
C ALA A 224 12.92 -9.91 5.99
N HIS A 225 13.18 -9.30 4.81
CA HIS A 225 12.97 -7.87 4.59
C HIS A 225 11.48 -7.47 4.60
N GLY A 226 10.60 -8.34 4.10
CA GLY A 226 9.15 -8.16 4.18
C GLY A 226 8.61 -8.22 5.62
N VAL A 227 9.22 -9.04 6.49
CA VAL A 227 8.91 -9.10 7.92
C VAL A 227 9.50 -7.90 8.68
N THR A 228 10.55 -7.26 8.16
CA THR A 228 11.10 -6.01 8.75
C THR A 228 10.31 -4.74 8.42
N LEU A 229 9.21 -4.82 7.67
CA LEU A 229 8.13 -3.84 7.84
C LEU A 229 7.57 -4.07 9.24
N ARG A 230 8.22 -3.45 10.24
CA ARG A 230 7.63 -3.21 11.57
C ARG A 230 6.16 -2.90 11.30
N ARG A 231 5.25 -3.70 11.88
CA ARG A 231 3.86 -3.27 12.05
C ARG A 231 3.94 -1.81 12.48
N SER A 232 3.19 -0.92 11.81
CA SER A 232 3.12 0.48 12.19
C SER A 232 3.01 0.52 13.71
N ILE A 233 4.00 1.11 14.38
CA ILE A 233 3.93 1.28 15.82
C ILE A 233 2.74 2.22 16.01
N ASP A 234 1.61 1.65 16.44
CA ASP A 234 0.51 2.47 16.91
C ASP A 234 1.01 3.09 18.21
N TYR A 235 1.46 4.34 18.14
CA TYR A 235 1.96 5.07 19.31
C TYR A 235 0.88 5.28 20.37
N THR A 236 -0.39 4.98 20.05
CA THR A 236 -1.48 4.91 21.04
C THR A 236 -1.51 3.60 21.83
N LEU A 237 -0.73 2.59 21.43
CA LEU A 237 -0.55 1.33 22.12
C LEU A 237 0.78 1.34 22.88
N LEU A 238 0.70 1.28 24.21
CA LEU A 238 1.83 1.05 25.10
C LEU A 238 1.96 -0.46 25.33
N PRO A 239 2.92 -1.14 24.68
CA PRO A 239 3.12 -2.57 24.89
C PRO A 239 3.68 -2.82 26.28
N ASP A 240 3.02 -3.71 27.01
CA ASP A 240 3.50 -4.28 28.26
C ASP A 240 3.92 -5.74 28.00
N SER A 241 4.74 -6.27 28.88
CA SER A 241 5.13 -7.69 28.95
C SER A 241 3.95 -8.67 28.88
N LEU A 242 2.75 -8.26 29.33
CA LEU A 242 1.56 -9.09 29.40
C LEU A 242 0.45 -8.71 28.41
N GLY A 243 0.58 -7.59 27.68
CA GLY A 243 -0.48 -7.09 26.81
C GLY A 243 -0.18 -5.74 26.19
N TYR A 244 -1.22 -4.95 25.92
CA TYR A 244 -1.09 -3.57 25.46
C TYR A 244 -2.12 -2.68 26.15
N TYR A 245 -1.68 -1.49 26.56
CA TYR A 245 -2.51 -0.43 27.12
C TYR A 245 -2.79 0.65 26.08
N ARG A 246 -4.01 1.19 26.06
CA ARG A 246 -4.45 2.32 25.26
C ARG A 246 -5.22 3.28 26.17
N GLY A 247 -4.63 4.44 26.46
CA GLY A 247 -5.23 5.42 27.37
C GLY A 247 -4.31 6.59 27.66
N THR A 248 -4.72 7.44 28.60
CA THR A 248 -3.88 8.56 29.04
C THR A 248 -2.78 8.07 29.98
N THR A 249 -1.62 8.70 29.90
CA THR A 249 -0.50 8.45 30.80
C THR A 249 -0.15 9.68 31.61
N ASP A 250 0.47 9.47 32.75
CA ASP A 250 1.08 10.56 33.52
C ASP A 250 2.40 11.04 32.91
N SER A 251 3.05 11.99 33.58
CA SER A 251 4.33 12.58 33.16
C SER A 251 5.52 11.61 33.20
N ILE A 252 5.35 10.41 33.76
CA ILE A 252 6.35 9.33 33.81
C ILE A 252 5.95 8.13 32.93
N TYR A 253 4.99 8.33 32.00
CA TYR A 253 4.50 7.34 31.05
C TYR A 253 3.82 6.11 31.69
N GLN A 254 3.32 6.23 32.92
CA GLN A 254 2.49 5.21 33.55
C GLN A 254 1.00 5.42 33.21
N PRO A 255 0.23 4.32 32.98
CA PRO A 255 -1.22 4.38 32.84
C PRO A 255 -1.88 5.12 34.01
N ASN A 256 -2.64 6.18 33.72
CA ASN A 256 -3.21 7.05 34.76
C ASN A 256 -4.68 6.71 35.13
N GLY A 257 -5.12 5.50 34.78
CA GLY A 257 -6.46 5.01 35.11
C GLY A 257 -7.51 5.21 34.01
N HIS A 258 -7.37 6.19 33.12
CA HIS A 258 -8.33 6.39 32.02
C HIS A 258 -7.87 5.68 30.75
N GLY A 259 -8.29 4.42 30.55
CA GLY A 259 -7.92 3.66 29.36
C GLY A 259 -8.30 2.19 29.38
N CYS A 260 -8.03 1.51 28.28
CA CYS A 260 -8.25 0.09 28.13
C CYS A 260 -6.92 -0.67 28.07
N TRP A 261 -6.84 -1.77 28.79
CA TRP A 261 -5.76 -2.73 28.75
C TRP A 261 -6.27 -4.05 28.18
N GLN A 262 -5.51 -4.65 27.27
CA GLN A 262 -5.83 -5.94 26.69
C GLN A 262 -4.62 -6.86 26.74
N GLY A 263 -4.78 -8.01 27.41
CA GLY A 263 -3.77 -9.05 27.55
C GLY A 263 -3.64 -9.88 26.28
N TYR A 264 -2.47 -10.48 26.07
CA TYR A 264 -2.25 -11.40 24.95
C TYR A 264 -3.10 -12.69 25.04
N ASP A 265 -3.53 -13.03 26.25
CA ASP A 265 -4.44 -14.13 26.56
C ASP A 265 -5.93 -13.77 26.34
N GLY A 266 -6.23 -12.55 25.91
CA GLY A 266 -7.59 -12.06 25.67
C GLY A 266 -8.27 -11.45 26.89
N THR A 267 -7.57 -11.30 28.02
CA THR A 267 -8.07 -10.55 29.18
C THR A 267 -8.22 -9.06 28.83
N TYR A 268 -9.27 -8.41 29.34
CA TYR A 268 -9.59 -7.02 29.03
C TYR A 268 -9.98 -6.27 30.31
N TYR A 269 -9.37 -5.10 30.52
CA TYR A 269 -9.69 -4.20 31.63
C TYR A 269 -9.90 -2.80 31.08
N GLU A 270 -10.97 -2.13 31.52
CA GLU A 270 -11.26 -0.74 31.18
C GLU A 270 -11.31 0.07 32.47
N GLY A 271 -10.36 0.99 32.60
CA GLY A 271 -10.30 1.94 33.71
C GLY A 271 -11.00 3.24 33.32
N TYR A 272 -11.82 3.73 34.23
CA TYR A 272 -12.56 4.99 34.12
C TYR A 272 -11.87 6.12 34.87
#